data_AF-A0A2R6A5Y0-F1
#
_entry.id   AF-A0A2R6A5Y0-F1
#
_cell.length_a   1.000
_cell.length_b   1.000
_cell.length_c   1.000
_cell.angle_alpha   90.00
_cell.angle_beta   90.00
_cell.angle_gamma   90.00
#
_symmetry.space_group_name_H-M   'P 1'
#
loop_
_entity.id
_entity.type
_entity.pdbx_description
1 polymer ?
#
loop_
_entity_poly.entity_id
_entity_poly.type
_entity_poly.pdbx_seq_one_letter_code
_entity_poly.pdbx_strand_id
1 'polypeptide(L)'
;MSEQKTVKIDQMQWISHLKNLRTIEIKGEIENVSPLRIGSGKAQVLESIADLTVFKIYDPQKRVHTPVIPGSSLKGVLRSQVVANLRTYGIQNICDGLPRATCLEGNEFTRYEGDSGEKYHNILSGYIKVCLACLIFGSPGFSSHLIVNDGYSLNESKLATRTMVAIDRKSGSVKQKSLYTVEYIEPGAKFAFDLIAFNLP
;
A
#
# COMPACT_ATOMS: atom_id res chain seq x y z
N MET A 1 0.54 17.60 -42.64
CA MET A 1 -0.37 18.46 -41.86
C MET A 1 -1.14 17.56 -40.90
N SER A 2 -0.50 17.20 -39.78
CA SER A 2 -1.11 16.40 -38.72
C SER A 2 -1.14 17.27 -37.49
N GLU A 3 -2.32 17.79 -37.17
CA GLU A 3 -2.59 18.53 -35.93
C GLU A 3 -2.18 17.67 -34.74
N GLN A 4 -1.01 17.99 -34.18
CA GLN A 4 -0.67 17.63 -32.82
C GLN A 4 -1.71 18.30 -31.93
N LYS A 5 -2.73 17.54 -31.52
CA LYS A 5 -3.62 17.93 -30.42
C LYS A 5 -2.74 18.13 -29.19
N THR A 6 -2.32 19.36 -28.98
CA THR A 6 -1.74 19.86 -27.75
C THR A 6 -2.78 19.65 -26.66
N VAL A 7 -2.69 18.50 -25.98
CA VAL A 7 -3.34 18.33 -24.68
C VAL A 7 -2.88 19.53 -23.86
N LYS A 8 -3.81 20.43 -23.53
CA LYS A 8 -3.50 21.63 -22.76
C LYS A 8 -2.85 21.18 -21.46
N ILE A 9 -1.55 21.45 -21.31
CA ILE A 9 -0.73 21.13 -20.12
C ILE A 9 -1.42 21.63 -18.84
N ASP A 10 -2.22 22.69 -18.96
CA ASP A 10 -3.01 23.29 -17.89
C ASP A 10 -4.09 22.37 -17.30
N GLN A 11 -4.66 21.43 -18.06
CA GLN A 11 -5.78 20.61 -17.60
C GLN A 11 -5.38 19.43 -16.70
N MET A 12 -4.09 19.08 -16.61
CA MET A 12 -3.64 17.95 -15.77
C MET A 12 -2.29 18.20 -15.07
N GLN A 13 -2.08 19.43 -14.59
CA GLN A 13 -0.96 19.76 -13.71
C GLN A 13 -0.90 18.84 -12.47
N TRP A 14 -2.02 18.23 -12.08
CA TRP A 14 -2.09 17.37 -10.90
C TRP A 14 -1.33 16.05 -11.03
N ILE A 15 -1.16 15.51 -12.24
CA ILE A 15 -0.44 14.23 -12.47
C ILE A 15 1.07 14.42 -12.29
N SER A 16 1.54 15.64 -12.50
CA SER A 16 2.93 16.03 -12.45
C SER A 16 3.36 16.40 -11.03
N HIS A 17 4.54 15.93 -10.63
CA HIS A 17 5.22 16.37 -9.41
C HIS A 17 6.05 17.66 -9.62
N LEU A 18 6.02 18.27 -10.81
CA LEU A 18 6.82 19.47 -11.13
C LEU A 18 6.38 20.71 -10.34
N LYS A 19 5.09 20.78 -10.00
CA LYS A 19 4.53 21.88 -9.22
C LYS A 19 3.60 21.32 -8.16
N ASN A 20 3.82 21.70 -6.90
CA ASN A 20 2.88 21.43 -5.84
C ASN A 20 1.77 22.50 -5.88
N LEU A 21 0.57 22.10 -6.26
CA LEU A 21 -0.63 22.94 -6.28
C LEU A 21 -1.40 22.87 -4.97
N ARG A 22 -1.43 21.68 -4.36
CA ARG A 22 -2.09 21.46 -3.08
C ARG A 22 -1.51 20.27 -2.34
N THR A 23 -1.53 20.38 -1.02
CA THR A 23 -1.26 19.30 -0.10
C THR A 23 -2.46 19.15 0.83
N ILE A 24 -2.99 17.94 0.93
CA ILE A 24 -4.05 17.58 1.87
C ILE A 24 -3.44 16.61 2.87
N GLU A 25 -3.54 16.94 4.15
CA GLU A 25 -3.12 16.07 5.25
C GLU A 25 -4.35 15.55 5.98
N ILE A 26 -4.45 14.23 6.13
CA ILE A 26 -5.54 13.56 6.84
C ILE A 26 -4.93 12.78 8.00
N LYS A 27 -5.28 13.20 9.22
CA LYS A 27 -4.86 12.57 10.47
C LYS A 27 -6.04 11.93 11.18
N GLY A 28 -5.80 10.82 11.86
CA GLY A 28 -6.82 10.11 12.62
C GLY A 28 -6.27 8.97 13.46
N GLU A 29 -7.17 8.17 13.99
CA GLU A 29 -6.87 6.97 14.77
C GLU A 29 -7.57 5.76 14.15
N ILE A 30 -6.86 4.62 14.09
CA ILE A 30 -7.41 3.33 13.68
C ILE A 30 -7.50 2.45 14.92
N GLU A 31 -8.71 2.01 15.25
CA GLU A 31 -8.96 1.05 16.33
C GLU A 31 -9.28 -0.33 15.77
N ASN A 32 -8.61 -1.38 16.27
CA ASN A 32 -8.99 -2.74 15.90
C ASN A 32 -10.18 -3.22 16.75
N VAL A 33 -11.34 -3.36 16.12
CA VAL A 33 -12.56 -3.91 16.75
C VAL A 33 -12.53 -5.44 16.87
N SER A 34 -11.58 -6.09 16.22
CA SER A 34 -11.39 -7.54 16.20
C SER A 34 -9.90 -7.89 16.30
N PRO A 35 -9.56 -9.17 16.61
CA PRO A 35 -8.18 -9.64 16.55
C PRO A 35 -7.49 -9.24 15.25
N LEU A 36 -6.39 -8.49 15.35
CA LEU A 36 -5.68 -7.95 14.19
C LEU A 36 -4.29 -8.59 14.07
N ARG A 37 -3.95 -9.06 12.87
CA ARG A 37 -2.61 -9.55 12.58
C ARG A 37 -1.94 -8.67 11.52
N ILE A 38 -0.78 -8.14 11.87
CA ILE A 38 0.10 -7.40 10.97
C ILE A 38 1.36 -8.24 10.76
N GLY A 39 1.49 -8.90 9.61
CA GLY A 39 2.60 -9.81 9.37
C GLY A 39 3.94 -9.08 9.20
N SER A 40 4.99 -9.56 9.88
CA SER A 40 6.37 -9.05 9.79
C SER A 40 7.11 -9.42 8.49
N GLY A 41 6.49 -10.21 7.60
CA GLY A 41 7.12 -10.70 6.38
C GLY A 41 8.02 -11.92 6.62
N LYS A 42 9.09 -12.08 5.82
CA LYS A 42 10.01 -13.23 5.87
C LYS A 42 11.11 -13.11 6.95
N ALA A 43 11.15 -12.02 7.70
CA ALA A 43 12.08 -11.88 8.81
C ALA A 43 11.54 -12.66 10.02
N GLN A 44 11.67 -13.99 9.98
CA GLN A 44 11.51 -14.81 11.17
C GLN A 44 12.63 -14.42 12.14
N VAL A 45 12.25 -13.80 13.25
CA VAL A 45 13.12 -13.66 14.41
C VAL A 45 13.31 -15.09 14.94
N LEU A 46 14.53 -15.62 14.89
CA LEU A 46 14.84 -17.02 15.25
C LEU A 46 14.40 -17.41 16.68
N GLU A 47 14.04 -16.44 17.52
CA GLU A 47 13.68 -16.61 18.93
C GLU A 47 12.17 -16.40 19.23
N SER A 48 11.30 -16.32 18.22
CA SER A 48 9.86 -16.12 18.47
C SER A 48 9.12 -17.40 18.87
N ILE A 49 8.28 -17.30 19.92
CA ILE A 49 7.37 -18.37 20.36
C ILE A 49 6.29 -18.68 19.30
N ALA A 50 5.98 -17.71 18.43
CA ALA A 50 5.02 -17.88 17.34
C ALA A 50 5.73 -18.08 15.99
N ASP A 51 5.20 -18.98 15.15
CA ASP A 51 5.70 -19.19 13.78
C ASP A 51 5.45 -17.97 12.88
N LEU A 52 4.37 -17.24 13.17
CA LEU A 52 3.93 -16.04 12.48
C LEU A 52 3.78 -14.88 13.46
N THR A 53 4.78 -14.02 13.54
CA THR A 53 4.84 -12.88 14.46
C THR A 53 4.17 -11.62 13.92
N VAL A 54 3.71 -10.78 14.85
CA VAL A 54 3.27 -9.42 14.56
C VAL A 54 4.50 -8.54 14.33
N PHE A 55 4.42 -7.63 13.35
CA PHE A 55 5.45 -6.62 13.12
C PHE A 55 5.52 -5.64 14.30
N LYS A 56 6.70 -5.51 14.91
CA LYS A 56 6.95 -4.67 16.08
C LYS A 56 8.19 -3.83 15.86
N ILE A 57 8.19 -2.64 16.45
CA ILE A 57 9.39 -1.80 16.58
C ILE A 57 9.73 -1.65 18.05
N TYR A 58 11.00 -1.42 18.35
CA TYR A 58 11.42 -1.07 19.70
C TYR A 58 11.12 0.41 19.96
N ASP A 59 10.28 0.71 20.94
CA ASP A 59 10.04 2.07 21.42
C ASP A 59 11.05 2.38 22.55
N PRO A 60 12.05 3.26 22.32
CA PRO A 60 13.06 3.57 23.33
C PRO A 60 12.50 4.34 24.53
N GLN A 61 11.38 5.05 24.40
CA GLN A 61 10.76 5.77 25.50
C GLN A 61 10.04 4.81 26.44
N LYS A 62 9.28 3.87 25.88
CA LYS A 62 8.53 2.86 26.66
C LYS A 62 9.37 1.64 27.02
N ARG A 63 10.56 1.48 26.41
CA ARG A 63 11.47 0.33 26.54
C ARG A 63 10.79 -1.02 26.26
N VAL A 64 9.83 -1.02 25.33
CA VAL A 64 9.07 -2.21 24.94
C VAL A 64 8.94 -2.30 23.42
N HIS A 65 8.73 -3.52 22.92
CA HIS A 65 8.36 -3.73 21.53
C HIS A 65 6.87 -3.47 21.34
N THR A 66 6.53 -2.51 20.50
CA THR A 66 5.15 -2.10 20.23
C THR A 66 4.77 -2.46 18.79
N PRO A 67 3.55 -2.98 18.55
CA PRO A 67 3.10 -3.25 17.19
C PRO A 67 2.96 -1.95 16.40
N VAL A 68 3.22 -2.04 15.10
CA VAL A 68 3.08 -0.92 14.15
C VAL A 68 2.41 -1.43 12.90
N ILE A 69 1.50 -0.64 12.33
CA ILE A 69 0.99 -0.90 10.99
C ILE A 69 1.92 -0.21 9.98
N PRO A 70 2.67 -0.93 9.13
CA PRO A 70 3.49 -0.28 8.12
C PRO A 70 2.63 0.56 7.17
N GLY A 71 3.11 1.76 6.83
CA GLY A 71 2.45 2.67 5.88
C GLY A 71 2.28 2.03 4.51
N SER A 72 3.21 1.16 4.10
CA SER A 72 3.09 0.33 2.90
C SER A 72 1.91 -0.66 2.97
N SER A 73 1.62 -1.21 4.15
CA SER A 73 0.47 -2.10 4.36
C SER A 73 -0.85 -1.33 4.35
N LEU A 74 -0.92 -0.18 5.03
CA LEU A 74 -2.08 0.71 4.97
C LEU A 74 -2.35 1.19 3.53
N LYS A 75 -1.31 1.62 2.83
CA LYS A 75 -1.39 2.04 1.43
C LYS A 75 -1.86 0.91 0.52
N GLY A 76 -1.43 -0.33 0.79
CA GLY A 76 -1.89 -1.53 0.08
C GLY A 76 -3.39 -1.79 0.27
N VAL A 77 -3.89 -1.70 1.51
CA VAL A 77 -5.32 -1.82 1.83
C VAL A 77 -6.15 -0.71 1.18
N LEU A 78 -5.68 0.54 1.26
CA LEU A 78 -6.35 1.67 0.60
C LEU A 78 -6.40 1.47 -0.91
N ARG A 79 -5.29 1.06 -1.53
CA ARG A 79 -5.23 0.79 -2.97
C ARG A 79 -6.21 -0.30 -3.36
N SER A 80 -6.24 -1.44 -2.66
CA SER A 80 -7.12 -2.55 -3.00
C SER A 80 -8.60 -2.16 -2.91
N GLN A 81 -8.97 -1.38 -1.89
CA GLN A 81 -10.33 -0.85 -1.76
C GLN A 81 -10.68 0.13 -2.89
N VAL A 82 -9.76 1.02 -3.26
CA VAL A 82 -9.96 1.94 -4.40
C VAL A 82 -10.14 1.16 -5.70
N VAL A 83 -9.32 0.13 -5.95
CA VAL A 83 -9.46 -0.73 -7.15
C VAL A 83 -10.83 -1.41 -7.17
N ALA A 84 -11.29 -1.97 -6.04
CA ALA A 84 -12.61 -2.59 -5.93
C ALA A 84 -13.75 -1.60 -6.21
N ASN A 85 -13.67 -0.39 -5.65
CA ASN A 85 -14.65 0.66 -5.86
C ASN A 85 -14.68 1.11 -7.33
N LEU A 86 -13.52 1.36 -7.94
CA LEU A 86 -13.44 1.79 -9.34
C LEU A 86 -14.00 0.74 -10.32
N ARG A 87 -13.74 -0.56 -10.05
CA ARG A 87 -14.33 -1.67 -10.82
C ARG A 87 -15.85 -1.70 -10.69
N THR A 88 -16.38 -1.43 -9.49
CA THR A 88 -17.82 -1.34 -9.23
C THR A 88 -18.47 -0.20 -10.03
N TYR A 89 -17.77 0.92 -10.19
CA TYR A 89 -18.21 2.04 -11.04
C TYR A 89 -18.00 1.84 -12.55
N GLY A 90 -17.62 0.63 -12.99
CA GLY A 90 -17.46 0.28 -14.41
C GLY A 90 -16.10 0.64 -15.01
N ILE A 91 -15.13 1.09 -14.22
CA ILE A 91 -13.77 1.37 -14.69
C ILE A 91 -12.96 0.07 -14.62
N GLN A 92 -12.89 -0.65 -15.74
CA GLN A 92 -12.30 -2.00 -15.77
C GLN A 92 -10.78 -2.02 -16.06
N ASN A 93 -10.23 -0.98 -16.68
CA ASN A 93 -8.81 -0.90 -17.07
C ASN A 93 -7.90 -0.53 -15.88
N ILE A 94 -7.91 -1.34 -14.83
CA ILE A 94 -7.19 -1.09 -13.57
C ILE A 94 -6.42 -2.33 -13.15
N CYS A 95 -5.11 -2.17 -12.95
CA CYS A 95 -4.24 -3.22 -12.46
C CYS A 95 -4.32 -3.37 -10.94
N ASP A 96 -4.08 -4.58 -10.45
CA ASP A 96 -4.09 -4.85 -9.00
C ASP A 96 -2.90 -4.18 -8.28
N GLY A 97 -1.81 -3.89 -9.01
CA GLY A 97 -0.61 -3.28 -8.44
C GLY A 97 0.23 -4.25 -7.63
N LEU A 98 0.03 -5.56 -7.83
CA LEU A 98 0.87 -6.61 -7.28
C LEU A 98 2.12 -6.77 -8.15
N PRO A 99 3.22 -7.35 -7.62
CA PRO A 99 4.39 -7.67 -8.43
C PRO A 99 3.99 -8.48 -9.66
N ARG A 100 4.41 -8.04 -10.85
CA ARG A 100 4.04 -8.62 -12.17
C ARG A 100 2.56 -8.49 -12.56
N ALA A 101 1.78 -7.70 -11.83
CA ALA A 101 0.40 -7.31 -12.16
C ALA A 101 0.22 -5.79 -12.03
N THR A 102 1.20 -5.04 -12.50
CA THR A 102 1.20 -3.57 -12.63
C THR A 102 1.03 -3.19 -14.10
N CYS A 103 0.48 -2.00 -14.36
CA CYS A 103 0.39 -1.47 -15.73
C CYS A 103 1.70 -0.84 -16.23
N LEU A 104 2.70 -0.73 -15.35
CA LEU A 104 4.03 -0.23 -15.65
C LEU A 104 5.07 -1.18 -15.04
N GLU A 105 6.14 -1.44 -15.79
CA GLU A 105 7.32 -2.22 -15.37
C GLU A 105 8.49 -1.31 -14.98
N GLY A 106 8.43 -0.03 -15.35
CA GLY A 106 9.43 1.01 -15.08
C GLY A 106 10.37 1.27 -16.26
N ASN A 107 10.51 0.31 -17.18
CA ASN A 107 11.33 0.43 -18.39
C ASN A 107 10.70 1.36 -19.45
N GLU A 108 9.41 1.67 -19.35
CA GLU A 108 8.70 2.55 -20.26
C GLU A 108 9.23 3.99 -20.18
N PHE A 109 9.90 4.33 -19.08
CA PHE A 109 10.48 5.65 -18.84
C PHE A 109 11.97 5.75 -19.14
N THR A 110 12.66 4.65 -19.48
CA THR A 110 14.12 4.64 -19.68
C THR A 110 14.57 5.58 -20.79
N ARG A 111 13.74 5.77 -21.83
CA ARG A 111 14.04 6.71 -22.93
C ARG A 111 13.83 8.19 -22.57
N TYR A 112 13.21 8.45 -21.42
CA TYR A 112 12.80 9.78 -20.96
C TYR A 112 13.43 10.11 -19.59
N GLU A 113 14.49 9.39 -19.20
CA GLU A 113 15.23 9.68 -17.98
C GLU A 113 15.91 11.05 -18.09
N GLY A 114 15.58 11.95 -17.16
CA GLY A 114 16.09 13.32 -17.14
C GLY A 114 15.12 14.38 -17.69
N ASP A 115 14.16 14.01 -18.54
CA ASP A 115 13.10 14.91 -19.01
C ASP A 115 11.74 14.52 -18.42
N SER A 116 11.42 15.16 -17.29
CA SER A 116 10.13 14.97 -16.63
C SER A 116 8.96 15.45 -17.51
N GLY A 117 9.14 16.47 -18.34
CA GLY A 117 8.08 17.03 -19.19
C GLY A 117 7.63 16.04 -20.25
N GLU A 118 8.58 15.43 -20.97
CA GLU A 118 8.29 14.44 -22.01
C GLU A 118 7.64 13.18 -21.44
N LYS A 119 8.08 12.74 -20.25
CA LYS A 119 7.46 11.63 -19.53
C LYS A 119 5.97 11.86 -19.25
N TYR A 120 5.61 13.02 -18.69
CA TYR A 120 4.20 13.32 -18.42
C TYR A 120 3.42 13.53 -19.73
N HIS A 121 4.03 14.14 -20.74
CA HIS A 121 3.42 14.28 -22.07
C HIS A 121 3.03 12.92 -22.67
N ASN A 122 3.90 11.91 -22.56
CA ASN A 122 3.63 10.57 -23.08
C ASN A 122 2.57 9.80 -22.30
N ILE A 123 2.44 10.05 -20.99
CA ILE A 123 1.31 9.54 -20.20
C ILE A 123 0.01 10.21 -20.66
N LEU A 124 0.03 11.52 -20.86
CA LEU A 124 -1.14 12.32 -21.25
C LEU A 124 -1.60 12.05 -22.69
N SER A 125 -0.67 11.80 -23.61
CA SER A 125 -0.98 11.46 -25.00
C SER A 125 -1.55 10.03 -25.13
N GLY A 126 -1.49 9.23 -24.06
CA GLY A 126 -1.89 7.83 -24.04
C GLY A 126 -0.87 6.88 -24.66
N TYR A 127 0.32 7.38 -25.04
CA TYR A 127 1.43 6.55 -25.50
C TYR A 127 1.91 5.59 -24.39
N ILE A 128 2.01 6.10 -23.16
CA ILE A 128 2.25 5.30 -21.96
C ILE A 128 0.92 5.11 -21.22
N LYS A 129 0.42 3.88 -21.16
CA LYS A 129 -0.86 3.57 -20.51
C LYS A 129 -0.69 3.42 -19.00
N VAL A 130 -1.23 4.36 -18.24
CA VAL A 130 -1.24 4.31 -16.77
C VAL A 130 -2.69 4.27 -16.27
N CYS A 131 -3.02 3.29 -15.43
CA CYS A 131 -4.36 3.23 -14.83
C CYS A 131 -4.54 4.29 -13.73
N LEU A 132 -5.79 4.66 -13.45
CA LEU A 132 -6.12 5.66 -12.44
C LEU A 132 -5.55 5.33 -11.05
N ALA A 133 -5.58 4.05 -10.64
CA ALA A 133 -4.99 3.62 -9.37
C ALA A 133 -3.47 3.83 -9.33
N CYS A 134 -2.75 3.60 -10.42
CA CYS A 134 -1.31 3.86 -10.49
C CYS A 134 -0.98 5.35 -10.55
N LEU A 135 -1.85 6.18 -11.13
CA LEU A 135 -1.70 7.64 -11.05
C LEU A 135 -1.79 8.13 -9.60
N ILE A 136 -2.66 7.55 -8.78
CA ILE A 136 -2.85 7.96 -7.38
C ILE A 136 -1.76 7.37 -6.46
N PHE A 137 -1.59 6.04 -6.52
CA PHE A 137 -0.78 5.28 -5.56
C PHE A 137 0.67 5.04 -6.01
N GLY A 138 1.02 5.41 -7.25
CA GLY A 138 2.31 5.13 -7.87
C GLY A 138 2.38 3.76 -8.54
N SER A 139 3.48 3.54 -9.27
CA SER A 139 3.85 2.30 -9.95
C SER A 139 5.37 2.28 -10.16
N PRO A 140 6.01 1.15 -10.52
CA PRO A 140 7.41 1.18 -10.93
C PRO A 140 7.67 2.27 -11.99
N GLY A 141 8.71 3.07 -11.76
CA GLY A 141 9.03 4.21 -12.60
C GLY A 141 8.07 5.42 -12.50
N PHE A 142 7.03 5.40 -11.65
CA PHE A 142 6.09 6.51 -11.48
C PHE A 142 5.80 6.81 -10.00
N SER A 143 6.15 8.01 -9.54
CA SER A 143 6.01 8.41 -8.14
C SER A 143 4.55 8.57 -7.74
N SER A 144 4.23 8.12 -6.52
CA SER A 144 2.91 8.24 -5.92
C SER A 144 2.56 9.68 -5.56
N HIS A 145 1.28 10.02 -5.65
CA HIS A 145 0.71 11.26 -5.10
C HIS A 145 0.22 11.10 -3.66
N LEU A 146 0.25 9.88 -3.13
CA LEU A 146 -0.03 9.56 -1.73
C LEU A 146 1.21 9.10 -0.97
N ILE A 147 1.44 9.74 0.18
CA ILE A 147 2.31 9.25 1.26
C ILE A 147 1.41 8.78 2.40
N VAL A 148 1.66 7.57 2.89
CA VAL A 148 0.96 7.00 4.05
C VAL A 148 2.05 6.63 5.05
N ASN A 149 2.04 7.27 6.20
CA ASN A 149 3.05 7.07 7.23
C ASN A 149 2.73 5.82 8.06
N ASP A 150 3.74 5.30 8.76
CA ASP A 150 3.58 4.16 9.66
C ASP A 150 2.63 4.51 10.81
N GLY A 151 1.69 3.61 11.09
CA GLY A 151 0.73 3.75 12.17
C GLY A 151 1.28 3.20 13.48
N TYR A 152 1.84 4.08 14.30
CA TYR A 152 2.40 3.74 15.61
C TYR A 152 1.30 3.49 16.64
N SER A 153 1.52 2.53 17.55
CA SER A 153 0.60 2.22 18.66
C SER A 153 0.45 3.42 19.61
N LEU A 154 -0.78 3.91 19.76
CA LEU A 154 -1.13 5.06 20.60
C LEU A 154 -1.39 4.64 22.06
N ASN A 155 -1.85 3.41 22.28
CA ASN A 155 -2.06 2.82 23.60
C ASN A 155 -1.25 1.54 23.78
N GLU A 156 -1.27 1.00 24.99
CA GLU A 156 -0.75 -0.34 25.27
C GLU A 156 -1.64 -1.39 24.58
N SER A 157 -1.01 -2.25 23.79
CA SER A 157 -1.67 -3.29 23.02
C SER A 157 -1.26 -4.66 23.53
N LYS A 158 -2.26 -5.53 23.77
CA LYS A 158 -2.02 -6.89 24.22
C LYS A 158 -1.83 -7.80 23.02
N LEU A 159 -0.81 -8.66 23.10
CA LEU A 159 -0.54 -9.68 22.11
C LEU A 159 -0.94 -11.04 22.66
N ALA A 160 -1.59 -11.83 21.81
CA ALA A 160 -1.97 -13.20 22.11
C ALA A 160 -1.55 -14.12 20.96
N THR A 161 -1.44 -15.40 21.25
CA THR A 161 -1.12 -16.42 20.26
C THR A 161 -2.26 -17.41 20.13
N ARG A 162 -2.49 -17.90 18.91
CA ARG A 162 -3.48 -18.93 18.61
C ARG A 162 -2.86 -20.02 17.75
N THR A 163 -3.02 -21.27 18.16
CA THR A 163 -2.63 -22.44 17.36
C THR A 163 -3.65 -22.67 16.24
N MET A 164 -3.15 -22.84 15.03
CA MET A 164 -3.91 -23.07 13.80
C MET A 164 -3.46 -24.38 13.15
N VAL A 165 -4.35 -24.97 12.36
CA VAL A 165 -4.08 -26.17 11.54
C VAL A 165 -3.88 -25.76 10.09
N ALA A 166 -2.91 -26.36 9.40
CA ALA A 166 -2.84 -26.28 7.95
C ALA A 166 -3.79 -27.30 7.32
N ILE A 167 -4.50 -26.89 6.27
CA ILE A 167 -5.43 -27.73 5.51
C ILE A 167 -4.80 -28.04 4.16
N ASP A 168 -4.80 -29.32 3.77
CA ASP A 168 -4.38 -29.73 2.44
C ASP A 168 -5.47 -29.36 1.42
N ARG A 169 -5.11 -28.59 0.39
CA ARG A 169 -6.06 -28.07 -0.60
C ARG A 169 -6.60 -29.14 -1.55
N LYS A 170 -5.92 -30.28 -1.70
CA LYS A 170 -6.37 -31.39 -2.56
C LYS A 170 -7.29 -32.33 -1.81
N SER A 171 -6.93 -32.72 -0.59
CA SER A 171 -7.73 -33.69 0.19
C SER A 171 -8.78 -33.04 1.08
N GLY A 172 -8.70 -31.73 1.34
CA GLY A 172 -9.57 -31.02 2.29
C GLY A 172 -9.35 -31.42 3.75
N SER A 173 -8.39 -32.31 4.02
CA SER A 173 -8.08 -32.81 5.35
C SER A 173 -7.03 -31.96 6.05
N VAL A 174 -6.93 -32.09 7.38
CA VAL A 174 -5.80 -31.53 8.14
C VAL A 174 -4.50 -32.11 7.59
N LYS A 175 -3.56 -31.23 7.25
CA LYS A 175 -2.21 -31.63 6.88
C LYS A 175 -1.50 -32.12 8.14
N GLN A 176 -1.14 -33.40 8.17
CA GLN A 176 -0.51 -34.00 9.34
C GLN A 176 0.75 -33.22 9.76
N LYS A 177 0.95 -33.09 11.07
CA LYS A 177 2.09 -32.40 11.71
C LYS A 177 2.30 -30.96 11.24
N SER A 178 1.24 -30.26 10.83
CA SER A 178 1.31 -28.88 10.33
C SER A 178 0.50 -27.91 11.20
N LEU A 179 0.62 -28.07 12.52
CA LEU A 179 0.17 -27.04 13.47
C LEU A 179 1.15 -25.87 13.39
N TYR A 180 0.61 -24.65 13.41
CA TYR A 180 1.42 -23.44 13.48
C TYR A 180 0.76 -22.41 14.39
N THR A 181 1.56 -21.61 15.06
CA THR A 181 1.09 -20.58 16.00
C THR A 181 1.10 -19.21 15.34
N VAL A 182 0.01 -18.47 15.53
CA VAL A 182 -0.20 -17.15 14.97
C VAL A 182 -0.31 -16.14 16.10
N GLU A 183 0.59 -15.16 16.12
CA GLU A 183 0.47 -14.00 16.99
C GLU A 183 -0.49 -12.98 16.40
N TYR A 184 -1.30 -12.36 17.26
CA TYR A 184 -2.24 -11.30 16.89
C TYR A 184 -2.36 -10.27 18.03
N ILE A 185 -2.88 -9.11 17.67
CA ILE A 185 -3.19 -8.00 18.56
C ILE A 185 -4.65 -8.13 19.01
N GLU A 186 -4.88 -8.13 20.31
CA GLU A 186 -6.22 -8.15 20.92
C GLU A 186 -7.03 -6.89 20.53
N PRO A 187 -8.37 -6.96 20.46
CA PRO A 187 -9.22 -5.80 20.21
C PRO A 187 -8.96 -4.61 21.16
N GLY A 188 -9.14 -3.40 20.65
CA GLY A 188 -9.00 -2.15 21.40
C GLY A 188 -7.63 -1.48 21.33
N ALA A 189 -6.69 -2.02 20.55
CA ALA A 189 -5.45 -1.32 20.19
C ALA A 189 -5.75 -0.20 19.19
N LYS A 190 -5.09 0.95 19.41
CA LYS A 190 -5.23 2.16 18.62
C LYS A 190 -3.91 2.49 17.93
N PHE A 191 -3.99 2.86 16.66
CA PHE A 191 -2.85 3.21 15.83
C PHE A 191 -3.04 4.60 15.23
N ALA A 192 -1.97 5.39 15.16
CA ALA A 192 -1.99 6.65 14.44
C ALA A 192 -2.28 6.41 12.95
N PHE A 193 -3.06 7.29 12.33
CA PHE A 193 -3.24 7.35 10.89
C PHE A 193 -2.80 8.72 10.40
N ASP A 194 -1.93 8.73 9.40
CA ASP A 194 -1.42 9.95 8.79
C ASP A 194 -1.18 9.72 7.29
N LEU A 195 -1.95 10.43 6.47
CA LEU A 195 -1.94 10.37 5.03
C LEU A 195 -1.75 11.78 4.46
N ILE A 196 -0.78 11.92 3.57
CA ILE A 196 -0.50 13.15 2.84
C ILE A 196 -0.75 12.91 1.36
N ALA A 197 -1.67 13.69 0.79
CA ALA A 197 -2.01 13.68 -0.62
C ALA A 197 -1.48 14.95 -1.30
N PHE A 198 -0.79 14.78 -2.41
CA PHE A 198 -0.29 15.86 -3.26
C PHE A 198 -1.16 15.95 -4.50
N ASN A 199 -1.61 17.15 -4.83
CA ASN A 199 -2.28 17.49 -6.08
C ASN A 199 -3.59 16.74 -6.43
N LEU A 200 -3.98 15.68 -5.72
CA LEU A 200 -5.11 14.80 -6.07
C LEU A 200 -6.47 15.51 -6.17
N PRO A 201 -7.23 15.36 -7.30
CA PRO A 201 -8.51 16.01 -7.65
C PRO A 201 -9.45 16.32 -6.49
#